data_AF-A0A0U2R3M2-F1
#
_entry.id   AF-A0A0U2R3M2-F1
#
_cell.length_a   1.000
_cell.length_b   1.000
_cell.length_c   1.000
_cell.angle_alpha   90.00
_cell.angle_beta   90.00
_cell.angle_gamma   90.00
#
_symmetry.space_group_name_H-M   'P 1'
#
loop_
_entity.id
_entity.type
_entity.pdbx_description
1 polymer ?
#
loop_
_entity_poly.entity_id
_entity_poly.type
_entity_poly.pdbx_seq_one_letter_code
_entity_poly.pdbx_strand_id
1 'polypeptide(L)'
;MQRATVSALSSLRPQHLTDAVLVPPVSFDDTRHVYAQSETFEEEADTRPGAKKGARVVRGYYILSELELEAQNRARVTRRFWFDRVGQLRLARVQTYGEQGQLLTDVVYSSQQGFGEDERYRLPAQIELTRPQDHYAIRIAFQDPGSVKVDQPLPDDAFVLKNTSGLPEVDLDAKKK
;
A
#
# COMPACT_ATOMS: atom_id res chain seq x y z
N MET A 1 -2.30 23.95 33.18
CA MET A 1 -2.71 22.79 32.35
C MET A 1 -1.64 22.56 31.29
N GLN A 2 -0.80 21.55 31.47
CA GLN A 2 0.19 21.14 30.46
C GLN A 2 -0.52 20.33 29.36
N ARG A 3 -0.47 20.81 28.12
CA ARG A 3 -0.89 20.03 26.94
C ARG A 3 0.09 18.88 26.78
N ALA A 4 -0.36 17.64 26.99
CA ALA A 4 0.40 16.47 26.62
C ALA A 4 0.68 16.54 25.10
N THR A 5 1.96 16.50 24.74
CA THR A 5 2.41 16.42 23.35
C THR A 5 1.97 15.06 22.81
N VAL A 6 0.82 15.02 22.13
CA VAL A 6 0.41 13.85 21.37
C VAL A 6 1.43 13.71 20.24
N SER A 7 2.37 12.78 20.40
CA SER A 7 3.38 12.47 19.39
C SER A 7 2.67 12.07 18.10
N ALA A 8 3.10 12.58 16.95
CA ALA A 8 2.59 12.18 15.64
C ALA A 8 2.69 10.65 15.39
N LEU A 9 3.52 9.97 16.18
CA LEU A 9 3.68 8.52 16.15
C LEU A 9 2.63 7.75 16.98
N SER A 10 1.82 8.41 17.82
CA SER A 10 0.86 7.70 18.68
C SER A 10 -0.24 6.96 17.91
N SER A 11 -0.58 7.45 16.72
CA SER A 11 -1.56 6.84 15.83
C SER A 11 -0.94 5.88 14.81
N LEU A 12 0.40 5.77 14.79
CA LEU A 12 1.10 4.89 13.88
C LEU A 12 0.92 3.44 14.33
N ARG A 13 0.35 2.62 13.46
CA ARG A 13 0.28 1.17 13.65
C ARG A 13 1.18 0.51 12.61
N PRO A 14 1.98 -0.52 12.99
CA PRO A 14 2.86 -1.22 12.05
C PRO A 14 2.16 -1.72 10.79
N GLN A 15 0.90 -2.11 10.92
CA GLN A 15 0.06 -2.64 9.84
C GLN A 15 -0.11 -1.63 8.70
N HIS A 16 -0.17 -0.32 9.01
CA HIS A 16 -0.28 0.70 7.98
C HIS A 16 0.96 0.73 7.06
N LEU A 17 2.13 0.42 7.60
CA LEU A 17 3.36 0.30 6.82
C LEU A 17 3.36 -1.00 6.02
N THR A 18 3.03 -2.11 6.67
CA THR A 18 3.02 -3.43 6.03
C THR A 18 2.06 -3.47 4.85
N ASP A 19 0.84 -2.96 5.00
CA ASP A 19 -0.18 -2.95 3.93
C ASP A 19 0.20 -2.03 2.76
N ALA A 20 0.99 -0.98 3.01
CA ALA A 20 1.47 -0.08 1.97
C ALA A 20 2.57 -0.73 1.11
N VAL A 21 3.42 -1.57 1.71
CA VAL A 21 4.53 -2.25 1.02
C VAL A 21 4.08 -3.58 0.43
N LEU A 22 3.29 -4.35 1.19
CA LEU A 22 2.78 -5.66 0.83
C LEU A 22 1.30 -5.54 0.47
N VAL A 23 1.03 -5.03 -0.74
CA VAL A 23 -0.33 -4.84 -1.23
C VAL A 23 -1.07 -6.18 -1.23
N PRO A 24 -2.18 -6.33 -0.46
CA PRO A 24 -2.88 -7.60 -0.41
C PRO A 24 -3.45 -7.95 -1.79
N PRO A 25 -3.38 -9.21 -2.22
CA PRO A 25 -3.81 -9.61 -3.55
C PRO A 25 -5.32 -9.35 -3.76
N VAL A 26 -5.71 -9.29 -5.03
CA VAL A 26 -7.12 -9.43 -5.43
C VAL A 26 -7.45 -10.93 -5.48
N SER A 27 -8.65 -11.29 -5.03
CA SER A 27 -9.10 -12.69 -5.04
C SER A 27 -10.35 -12.80 -5.91
N PHE A 28 -10.29 -13.63 -6.95
CA PHE A 28 -11.44 -13.91 -7.80
C PHE A 28 -12.31 -15.07 -7.28
N ASP A 29 -11.82 -15.80 -6.29
CA ASP A 29 -12.56 -16.89 -5.63
C ASP A 29 -13.44 -16.35 -4.48
N ASP A 30 -13.23 -15.10 -4.06
CA ASP A 30 -14.04 -14.48 -3.00
C ASP A 30 -15.39 -13.99 -3.56
N THR A 31 -16.45 -14.67 -3.15
CA THR A 31 -17.83 -14.31 -3.53
C THR A 31 -18.37 -13.06 -2.83
N ARG A 32 -17.67 -12.55 -1.80
CA ARG A 32 -18.07 -11.31 -1.10
C ARG A 32 -17.62 -10.06 -1.81
N HIS A 33 -16.60 -10.15 -2.67
CA HIS A 33 -16.07 -9.02 -3.39
C HIS A 33 -16.41 -9.10 -4.88
N VAL A 34 -16.73 -7.95 -5.46
CA VAL A 34 -16.86 -7.76 -6.90
C VAL A 34 -15.93 -6.65 -7.35
N TYR A 35 -15.47 -6.73 -8.59
CA TYR A 35 -14.50 -5.79 -9.14
C TYR A 35 -15.11 -5.01 -10.30
N ALA A 36 -14.95 -3.70 -10.29
CA ALA A 36 -15.38 -2.81 -11.35
C ALA A 36 -14.19 -2.05 -11.93
N GLN A 37 -14.04 -2.10 -13.26
CA GLN A 37 -13.03 -1.32 -13.97
C GLN A 37 -13.60 0.03 -14.42
N SER A 38 -12.80 1.07 -14.28
CA SER A 38 -13.10 2.42 -14.79
C SER A 38 -11.82 3.12 -15.26
N GLU A 39 -11.97 4.28 -15.90
CA GLU A 39 -10.86 5.12 -16.37
C GLU A 39 -11.00 6.53 -15.80
N THR A 40 -9.86 7.17 -15.50
CA THR A 40 -9.81 8.58 -15.12
C THR A 40 -8.57 9.26 -15.68
N PHE A 41 -8.55 10.59 -15.63
CA PHE A 41 -7.43 11.43 -16.02
C PHE A 41 -7.12 12.40 -14.90
N GLU A 42 -5.86 12.47 -14.48
CA GLU A 42 -5.38 13.40 -13.45
C GLU A 42 -4.31 14.32 -14.03
N GLU A 43 -4.33 15.58 -13.61
CA GLU A 43 -3.28 16.52 -13.95
C GLU A 43 -2.18 16.47 -12.88
N GLU A 44 -0.97 16.08 -13.29
CA GLU A 44 0.19 15.93 -12.42
C GLU A 44 1.38 16.76 -12.93
N ALA A 45 2.41 16.92 -12.09
CA ALA A 45 3.64 17.58 -12.50
C ALA A 45 4.37 16.76 -13.57
N ASP A 46 4.87 17.40 -14.62
CA ASP A 46 5.65 16.71 -15.64
C ASP A 46 7.07 16.44 -15.13
N THR A 47 7.34 15.20 -14.75
CA THR A 47 8.64 14.76 -14.21
C THR A 47 9.60 14.23 -15.28
N ARG A 48 9.26 14.38 -16.57
CA ARG A 48 10.12 13.86 -17.66
C ARG A 48 11.40 14.71 -17.80
N PRO A 49 12.54 14.10 -18.20
CA PRO A 49 13.75 14.86 -18.52
C PRO A 49 13.46 15.93 -19.57
N GLY A 50 13.83 17.18 -19.29
CA GLY A 50 13.61 18.32 -20.20
C GLY A 50 12.26 19.02 -20.06
N ALA A 51 11.38 18.58 -19.15
CA ALA A 51 10.15 19.30 -18.84
C ALA A 51 10.46 20.72 -18.29
N LYS A 52 9.69 21.72 -18.72
CA LYS A 52 9.82 23.09 -18.20
C LYS A 52 9.46 23.10 -16.71
N LYS A 53 10.10 23.97 -15.92
CA LYS A 53 9.75 24.15 -14.50
C LYS A 53 8.26 24.48 -14.36
N GLY A 54 7.55 23.70 -13.56
CA GLY A 54 6.10 23.86 -13.35
C GLY A 54 5.24 23.35 -14.50
N ALA A 55 5.81 22.65 -15.48
CA ALA A 55 5.02 21.97 -16.50
C ALA A 55 4.13 20.90 -15.86
N ARG A 56 2.94 20.74 -16.44
CA ARG A 56 1.90 19.82 -16.01
C ARG A 56 1.56 18.90 -17.17
N VAL A 57 1.18 17.67 -16.86
CA VAL A 57 0.76 16.68 -17.84
C VAL A 57 -0.53 16.02 -17.35
N VAL A 58 -1.43 15.74 -18.29
CA VAL A 58 -2.62 14.93 -18.00
C VAL A 58 -2.22 13.46 -18.16
N ARG A 59 -2.29 12.70 -17.07
CA ARG A 59 -2.03 11.26 -17.07
C ARG A 59 -3.33 10.48 -16.93
N GLY A 60 -3.50 9.48 -17.79
CA GLY A 60 -4.62 8.55 -17.73
C GLY A 60 -4.33 7.35 -16.83
N TYR A 61 -5.34 6.89 -16.10
CA TYR A 61 -5.27 5.72 -15.23
C TYR A 61 -6.43 4.78 -15.49
N TYR A 62 -6.15 3.48 -15.42
CA TYR A 62 -7.18 2.47 -15.19
C TYR A 62 -7.38 2.32 -13.68
N ILE A 63 -8.62 2.33 -13.23
CA ILE A 63 -8.98 2.10 -11.83
C ILE A 63 -9.73 0.78 -11.74
N LEU A 64 -9.17 -0.14 -10.95
CA LEU A 64 -9.88 -1.32 -10.47
C LEU A 64 -10.45 -1.00 -9.09
N SER A 65 -11.78 -0.90 -8.97
CA SER A 65 -12.47 -0.73 -7.70
C SER A 65 -12.87 -2.10 -7.16
N GLU A 66 -12.44 -2.41 -5.95
CA GLU A 66 -12.95 -3.54 -5.19
C GLU A 66 -14.16 -3.10 -4.37
N LEU A 67 -15.23 -3.86 -4.48
CA LEU A 67 -16.52 -3.59 -3.86
C LEU A 67 -16.92 -4.79 -3.01
N GLU A 68 -17.17 -4.59 -1.73
CA GLU A 68 -17.75 -5.61 -0.85
C GLU A 68 -19.28 -5.57 -0.96
N LEU A 69 -19.89 -6.73 -1.19
CA LEU A 69 -21.33 -6.91 -1.27
C LEU A 69 -21.95 -6.91 0.12
N GLU A 70 -22.80 -5.94 0.43
CA GLU A 70 -23.46 -5.82 1.74
C GLU A 70 -24.89 -6.37 1.73
N ALA A 71 -25.60 -6.20 0.61
CA ALA A 71 -26.93 -6.74 0.39
C ALA A 71 -27.25 -6.75 -1.12
N GLN A 72 -28.43 -7.23 -1.48
CA GLN A 72 -28.94 -7.08 -2.85
C GLN A 72 -28.91 -5.59 -3.25
N ASN A 73 -28.24 -5.31 -4.38
CA ASN A 73 -28.05 -3.97 -4.94
C ASN A 73 -27.34 -2.96 -4.03
N ARG A 74 -26.61 -3.42 -3.01
CA ARG A 74 -25.77 -2.57 -2.15
C ARG A 74 -24.37 -3.14 -2.07
N ALA A 75 -23.41 -2.32 -2.44
CA ALA A 75 -22.00 -2.64 -2.32
C ALA A 75 -21.23 -1.40 -1.87
N ARG A 76 -20.16 -1.64 -1.11
CA ARG A 76 -19.27 -0.61 -0.59
C ARG A 76 -17.91 -0.74 -1.24
N VAL A 77 -17.33 0.39 -1.67
CA VAL A 77 -15.93 0.39 -2.11
C VAL A 77 -15.03 0.13 -0.91
N THR A 78 -14.18 -0.89 -0.99
CA THR A 78 -13.17 -1.21 0.02
C THR A 78 -11.81 -0.69 -0.40
N ARG A 79 -11.44 -0.90 -1.67
CA ARG A 79 -10.14 -0.54 -2.24
C ARG A 79 -10.27 -0.01 -3.66
N ARG A 80 -9.35 0.86 -4.06
CA ARG A 80 -9.11 1.23 -5.47
C ARG A 80 -7.65 1.06 -5.81
N PHE A 81 -7.38 0.32 -6.88
CA PHE A 81 -6.07 0.15 -7.47
C PHE A 81 -5.98 0.99 -8.73
N TRP A 82 -5.00 1.89 -8.77
CA TRP A 82 -4.77 2.77 -9.91
C TRP A 82 -3.57 2.27 -10.68
N PHE A 83 -3.78 1.99 -11.96
CA PHE A 83 -2.75 1.56 -12.88
C PHE A 83 -2.47 2.65 -13.90
N ASP A 84 -1.20 3.06 -13.98
CA ASP A 84 -0.75 4.05 -14.96
C ASP A 84 -0.85 3.50 -16.38
N ARG A 85 -1.73 4.09 -17.20
CA ARG A 85 -1.99 3.66 -18.58
C ARG A 85 -0.90 4.09 -19.56
N VAL A 86 -0.18 5.16 -19.27
CA VAL A 86 0.77 5.78 -20.23
C VAL A 86 2.12 5.03 -20.23
N GLY A 87 2.47 4.42 -19.10
CA GLY A 87 3.68 3.62 -18.95
C GLY A 87 3.50 2.13 -19.28
N GLN A 88 3.95 1.26 -18.37
CA GLN A 88 3.89 -0.20 -18.51
C GLN A 88 2.78 -0.82 -17.65
N LEU A 89 1.62 -0.15 -17.54
CA LEU A 89 0.49 -0.61 -16.71
C LEU A 89 0.90 -0.95 -15.27
N ARG A 90 1.65 -0.04 -14.63
CA ARG A 90 2.18 -0.25 -13.28
C ARG A 90 1.18 0.25 -12.24
N LEU A 91 1.14 -0.42 -11.10
CA LEU A 91 0.43 0.08 -9.92
C LEU A 91 1.05 1.41 -9.50
N ALA A 92 0.24 2.47 -9.55
CA ALA A 92 0.64 3.84 -9.25
C ALA A 92 0.08 4.33 -7.93
N ARG A 93 -1.09 3.83 -7.52
CA ARG A 93 -1.75 4.24 -6.28
C ARG A 93 -2.71 3.17 -5.76
N VAL A 94 -2.81 3.03 -4.45
CA VAL A 94 -3.82 2.22 -3.77
C VAL A 94 -4.53 3.09 -2.76
N GLN A 95 -5.85 3.09 -2.80
CA GLN A 95 -6.70 3.78 -1.83
C GLN A 95 -7.55 2.76 -1.09
N THR A 96 -7.66 2.91 0.23
CA THR A 96 -8.53 2.09 1.09
C THR A 96 -9.58 2.97 1.73
N TYR A 97 -10.80 2.45 1.78
CA TYR A 97 -11.99 3.17 2.22
C TYR A 97 -12.62 2.50 3.44
N GLY A 98 -13.19 3.32 4.33
CA GLY A 98 -13.90 2.85 5.51
C GLY A 98 -15.34 2.48 5.21
N GLU A 99 -16.07 2.09 6.26
CA GLU A 99 -17.47 1.66 6.16
C GLU A 99 -18.41 2.71 5.56
N GLN A 100 -18.12 4.00 5.77
CA GLN A 100 -18.95 5.11 5.27
C GLN A 100 -18.43 5.66 3.93
N GLY A 101 -17.49 4.96 3.28
CA GLY A 101 -16.86 5.41 2.04
C GLY A 101 -15.82 6.54 2.22
N GLN A 102 -15.43 6.85 3.45
CA GLN A 102 -14.37 7.80 3.74
C GLN A 102 -13.00 7.22 3.35
N LEU A 103 -12.13 8.04 2.75
CA LEU A 103 -10.76 7.67 2.45
C LEU A 103 -9.97 7.50 3.76
N LEU A 104 -9.51 6.28 4.04
CA LEU A 104 -8.72 5.94 5.22
C LEU A 104 -7.23 6.04 4.93
N THR A 105 -6.80 5.43 3.83
CA THR A 105 -5.40 5.33 3.44
C THR A 105 -5.27 5.59 1.95
N ASP A 106 -4.24 6.36 1.61
CA ASP A 106 -3.88 6.66 0.24
C ASP A 106 -2.37 6.43 0.06
N VAL A 107 -2.02 5.46 -0.77
CA VAL A 107 -0.63 5.05 -1.01
C VAL A 107 -0.27 5.33 -2.46
N VAL A 108 0.79 6.10 -2.69
CA VAL A 108 1.33 6.41 -4.02
C VAL A 108 2.67 5.72 -4.22
N TYR A 109 2.80 5.03 -5.35
CA TYR A 109 3.98 4.28 -5.75
C TYR A 109 4.70 5.02 -6.88
N SER A 110 5.92 5.47 -6.63
CA SER A 110 6.68 6.32 -7.56
C SER A 110 8.16 5.93 -7.62
N SER A 111 8.94 6.64 -8.43
CA SER A 111 10.38 6.42 -8.59
C SER A 111 10.72 4.98 -8.94
N GLN A 112 10.28 4.52 -10.11
CA GLN A 112 10.50 3.15 -10.56
C GLN A 112 12.00 2.91 -10.81
N GLN A 113 12.61 1.98 -10.08
CA GLN A 113 14.04 1.64 -10.16
C GLN A 113 14.24 0.13 -10.24
N GLY A 114 15.46 -0.30 -10.59
CA GLY A 114 15.88 -1.69 -10.58
C GLY A 114 16.16 -2.20 -9.17
N PHE A 115 15.72 -3.41 -8.87
CA PHE A 115 15.90 -4.11 -7.60
C PHE A 115 16.45 -5.52 -7.86
N GLY A 116 17.22 -6.03 -6.90
CA GLY A 116 17.87 -7.35 -7.00
C GLY A 116 19.21 -7.30 -7.73
N GLU A 117 19.94 -8.41 -7.64
CA GLU A 117 21.11 -8.65 -8.51
C GLU A 117 20.68 -8.50 -9.98
N ASP A 118 21.50 -7.81 -10.77
CA ASP A 118 21.25 -7.44 -12.17
C ASP A 118 20.03 -6.55 -12.44
N GLU A 119 19.48 -5.85 -11.43
CA GLU A 119 18.33 -4.94 -11.58
C GLU A 119 17.08 -5.62 -12.20
N ARG A 120 16.94 -6.93 -12.00
CA ARG A 120 15.91 -7.76 -12.64
C ARG A 120 14.48 -7.28 -12.40
N TYR A 121 14.22 -6.73 -11.21
CA TYR A 121 12.87 -6.29 -10.82
C TYR A 121 12.74 -4.79 -10.94
N ARG A 122 11.76 -4.31 -11.70
CA ARG A 122 11.45 -2.88 -11.71
C ARG A 122 10.30 -2.59 -10.74
N LEU A 123 10.62 -2.01 -9.59
CA LEU A 123 9.69 -1.75 -8.50
C LEU A 123 9.71 -0.26 -8.10
N PRO A 124 8.66 0.22 -7.40
CA PRO A 124 8.67 1.58 -6.83
C PRO A 124 9.71 1.71 -5.72
N ALA A 125 10.69 2.59 -5.91
CA ALA A 125 11.68 2.93 -4.88
C ALA A 125 11.18 4.01 -3.90
N GLN A 126 10.02 4.60 -4.16
CA GLN A 126 9.39 5.56 -3.27
C GLN A 126 7.92 5.23 -3.08
N ILE A 127 7.52 5.08 -1.82
CA ILE A 127 6.16 4.78 -1.40
C ILE A 127 5.73 5.88 -0.44
N GLU A 128 4.66 6.60 -0.77
CA GLU A 128 4.09 7.66 0.05
C GLU A 128 2.72 7.23 0.54
N LEU A 129 2.54 7.13 1.85
CA LEU A 129 1.28 6.80 2.49
C LEU A 129 0.73 8.05 3.19
N THR A 130 -0.52 8.38 2.94
CA THR A 130 -1.27 9.44 3.63
C THR A 130 -2.48 8.82 4.30
N ARG A 131 -2.72 9.16 5.57
CA ARG A 131 -3.91 8.73 6.32
C ARG A 131 -4.65 9.96 6.85
N PRO A 132 -5.57 10.52 6.05
CA PRO A 132 -6.21 11.81 6.36
C PRO A 132 -6.96 11.82 7.69
N GLN A 133 -7.61 10.69 8.04
CA GLN A 133 -8.37 10.56 9.29
C GLN A 133 -7.48 10.53 10.54
N ASP A 134 -6.23 10.09 10.37
CA ASP A 134 -5.26 9.98 11.46
C ASP A 134 -4.21 11.10 11.41
N HIS A 135 -4.38 12.05 10.48
CA HIS A 135 -3.57 13.27 10.33
C HIS A 135 -2.06 13.06 10.21
N TYR A 136 -1.63 12.01 9.49
CA TYR A 136 -0.21 11.80 9.20
C TYR A 136 0.05 11.30 7.79
N ALA A 137 1.30 11.46 7.36
CA ALA A 137 1.86 10.87 6.15
C ALA A 137 3.23 10.24 6.44
N ILE A 138 3.58 9.21 5.68
CA ILE A 138 4.86 8.52 5.74
C ILE A 138 5.42 8.47 4.33
N ARG A 139 6.70 8.80 4.18
CA ARG A 139 7.45 8.57 2.95
C ARG A 139 8.53 7.52 3.21
N ILE A 140 8.49 6.46 2.42
CA ILE A 140 9.48 5.39 2.40
C ILE A 140 10.26 5.56 1.12
N ALA A 141 11.59 5.62 1.24
CA ALA A 141 12.49 5.71 0.10
C ALA A 141 13.59 4.67 0.25
N PHE A 142 13.75 3.82 -0.76
CA PHE A 142 14.88 2.90 -0.84
C PHE A 142 16.13 3.70 -1.24
N GLN A 143 17.14 3.69 -0.38
CA GLN A 143 18.38 4.45 -0.59
C GLN A 143 19.29 3.79 -1.64
N ASP A 144 19.37 2.46 -1.61
CA ASP A 144 20.13 1.66 -2.56
C ASP A 144 19.28 0.45 -3.02
N PRO A 145 18.37 0.65 -4.00
CA PRO A 145 17.52 -0.42 -4.52
C PRO A 145 18.28 -1.62 -5.11
N GLY A 146 19.46 -1.38 -5.71
CA GLY A 146 20.28 -2.44 -6.30
C GLY A 146 20.90 -3.39 -5.27
N SER A 147 21.14 -2.89 -4.04
CA SER A 147 21.60 -3.75 -2.93
C SER A 147 20.52 -4.64 -2.32
N VAL A 148 19.25 -4.44 -2.68
CA VAL A 148 18.14 -5.23 -2.12
C VAL A 148 18.26 -6.66 -2.62
N LYS A 149 18.44 -7.61 -1.68
CA LYS A 149 18.47 -9.03 -2.01
C LYS A 149 17.05 -9.55 -2.21
N VAL A 150 16.70 -9.90 -3.44
CA VAL A 150 15.39 -10.45 -3.82
C VAL A 150 15.50 -11.95 -4.03
N ASP A 151 14.41 -12.68 -3.78
CA ASP A 151 14.26 -14.15 -3.95
C ASP A 151 15.37 -14.98 -3.30
N GLN A 152 15.87 -14.51 -2.16
CA GLN A 152 16.85 -15.28 -1.39
C GLN A 152 16.16 -16.42 -0.66
N PRO A 153 16.81 -17.60 -0.58
CA PRO A 153 16.33 -18.66 0.29
C PRO A 153 16.31 -18.15 1.73
N LEU A 154 15.14 -18.18 2.34
CA LEU A 154 14.98 -17.90 3.77
C LEU A 154 15.16 -19.22 4.53
N PRO A 155 15.79 -19.20 5.72
CA PRO A 155 15.89 -20.39 6.55
C PRO A 155 14.49 -20.82 7.03
N ASP A 156 14.32 -22.12 7.27
CA ASP A 156 13.02 -22.73 7.66
C ASP A 156 12.41 -22.09 8.93
N ASP A 157 13.24 -21.50 9.77
CA ASP A 157 12.87 -20.86 11.03
C ASP A 157 12.72 -19.33 10.94
N ALA A 158 12.82 -18.73 9.74
CA ALA A 158 12.75 -17.28 9.54
C ALA A 158 11.44 -16.66 10.05
N PHE A 159 10.35 -17.44 10.03
CA PHE A 159 9.02 -17.02 10.46
C PHE A 159 8.56 -17.72 11.75
N VAL A 160 9.47 -18.40 12.45
CA VAL A 160 9.18 -19.02 13.76
C VAL A 160 9.44 -18.00 14.85
N LEU A 161 8.41 -17.66 15.63
CA LEU A 161 8.57 -16.81 16.80
C LEU A 161 9.32 -17.59 17.90
N LYS A 162 10.62 -17.33 18.05
CA LYS A 162 11.45 -17.95 19.09
C LYS A 162 11.33 -17.20 20.41
N ASN A 163 10.86 -17.87 21.45
CA ASN A 163 10.80 -17.33 22.81
C ASN A 163 12.15 -17.44 23.54
N THR A 164 13.15 -16.68 23.08
CA THR A 164 14.52 -16.73 23.64
C THR A 164 14.62 -16.24 25.08
N SER A 165 13.62 -15.51 25.57
CA SER A 165 13.59 -14.91 26.91
C SER A 165 12.78 -15.72 27.92
N GLY A 166 12.28 -16.90 27.54
CA GLY A 166 11.49 -17.77 28.43
C GLY A 166 10.23 -17.09 28.97
N LEU A 167 9.62 -16.20 28.17
CA LEU A 167 8.40 -15.50 28.56
C LEU A 167 7.23 -16.50 28.68
N PRO A 168 6.24 -16.26 29.55
CA PRO A 168 5.05 -17.10 29.61
C PRO A 168 4.34 -17.16 28.26
N GLU A 169 4.20 -18.36 27.71
CA GLU A 169 3.46 -18.61 26.48
C GLU A 169 1.98 -18.79 26.81
N VAL A 170 1.13 -18.02 26.13
CA VAL A 170 -0.32 -18.15 26.21
C VAL A 170 -0.80 -18.67 24.87
N ASP A 171 -1.29 -19.91 24.86
CA ASP A 171 -1.95 -20.48 23.70
C ASP A 171 -3.32 -19.84 23.54
N LEU A 172 -3.46 -19.01 22.50
CA LEU A 172 -4.71 -18.30 22.18
C LEU A 172 -5.74 -19.20 21.49
N ASP A 173 -5.34 -20.38 21.00
CA ASP A 173 -6.21 -21.36 20.33
C ASP A 173 -6.74 -22.41 21.31
N ALA A 174 -6.20 -22.46 22.54
CA ALA A 174 -6.71 -23.30 23.60
C ALA A 174 -8.17 -22.93 23.92
N LYS A 175 -9.11 -23.85 23.65
CA LYS A 175 -10.51 -23.68 24.05
C LYS A 175 -10.58 -23.41 25.55
N LYS A 176 -11.18 -22.27 25.94
CA LYS A 176 -11.55 -22.00 27.33
C LYS A 176 -12.40 -23.17 27.84
N LYS A 177 -11.94 -23.81 28.91
CA LYS A 177 -12.75 -24.78 29.67
C LYS A 177 -13.86 -24.07 30.43
#